data_AF-A0AB39Z1K4-F1
#
_entry.id   AF-A0AB39Z1K4-F1
#
_cell.length_a   1.000
_cell.length_b   1.000
_cell.length_c   1.000
_cell.angle_alpha   90.00
_cell.angle_beta   90.00
_cell.angle_gamma   90.00
#
_symmetry.space_group_name_H-M   'P 1'
#
loop_
_entity.id
_entity.type
_entity.pdbx_description
1 polymer ?
#
loop_
_entity_poly.entity_id
_entity_poly.type
_entity_poly.pdbx_seq_one_letter_code
_entity_poly.pdbx_strand_id
1 'polypeptide(L)'
;MWKISLLLVLCVLHLSYIQAQSNREYCEDVYKDCQRFTPRIGRFDETIDSFNRHCRRERLGRWNNVSRCEMEKATCLLILRRCDDMSCNNIAEVLEL
;
A
#
# COMPACT_ATOMS: atom_id res chain seq x y z
N MET A 1 -12.68 35.09 15.96
CA MET A 1 -11.70 34.04 16.32
C MET A 1 -12.14 32.65 15.88
N TRP A 2 -13.25 32.07 16.38
CA TRP A 2 -13.66 30.69 16.02
C TRP A 2 -13.86 30.43 14.52
N LYS A 3 -14.45 31.37 13.78
CA LYS A 3 -14.61 31.27 12.30
C LYS A 3 -13.26 31.13 11.58
N ILE A 4 -12.23 31.83 12.04
CA ILE A 4 -10.87 31.80 11.46
C ILE A 4 -10.20 30.47 11.82
N SER A 5 -10.32 30.00 13.07
CA SER A 5 -9.84 28.66 13.45
C SER A 5 -10.53 27.56 12.63
N LEU A 6 -11.83 27.68 12.39
CA LEU A 6 -12.59 26.70 11.62
C LEU A 6 -12.15 26.66 10.14
N LEU A 7 -11.89 27.82 9.55
CA LEU A 7 -11.29 27.93 8.21
C LEU A 7 -9.89 27.30 8.16
N LEU A 8 -9.04 27.56 9.15
CA LEU A 8 -7.69 26.97 9.21
C LEU A 8 -7.74 25.44 9.31
N VAL A 9 -8.61 24.89 10.16
CA VAL A 9 -8.80 23.44 10.28
C VAL A 9 -9.27 22.84 8.95
N LEU A 10 -10.24 23.47 8.28
CA LEU A 10 -10.70 23.04 6.95
C LEU A 10 -9.58 23.06 5.91
N CYS A 11 -8.75 24.11 5.88
CA CYS A 11 -7.61 24.18 4.97
C CYS A 11 -6.60 23.05 5.22
N VAL A 12 -6.26 22.79 6.48
CA VAL A 12 -5.32 21.69 6.83
C VAL A 12 -5.89 20.33 6.43
N LEU A 13 -7.18 20.09 6.67
CA LEU A 13 -7.86 18.85 6.26
C LEU A 13 -7.87 18.66 4.73
N HIS A 14 -8.11 19.73 3.96
CA HIS A 14 -8.07 19.66 2.50
C HIS A 14 -6.65 19.39 1.98
N LEU A 15 -5.64 20.06 2.54
CA LEU A 15 -4.24 19.84 2.16
C LEU A 15 -3.80 18.40 2.43
N SER A 16 -4.17 17.86 3.60
CA SER A 16 -3.85 16.47 3.96
C SER A 16 -4.62 15.46 3.09
N TYR A 17 -5.86 15.74 2.71
CA TYR A 17 -6.61 14.93 1.74
C TYR A 17 -5.94 14.91 0.36
N ILE A 18 -5.56 16.09 -0.17
CA ILE A 18 -4.88 16.22 -1.47
C ILE A 18 -3.56 15.45 -1.46
N GLN A 19 -2.78 15.57 -0.38
CA GLN A 19 -1.52 14.83 -0.23
C GLN A 19 -1.75 13.32 -0.20
N ALA A 20 -2.75 12.84 0.53
CA ALA A 20 -3.09 11.41 0.57
C ALA A 20 -3.54 10.86 -0.79
N GLN A 21 -4.22 11.68 -1.61
CA GLN A 21 -4.57 11.33 -2.99
C GLN A 21 -3.34 11.26 -3.90
N SER A 22 -2.46 12.26 -3.84
CA SER A 22 -1.21 12.27 -4.61
C SER A 22 -0.31 11.07 -4.28
N ASN A 23 -0.21 10.69 -3.00
CA ASN A 23 0.53 9.49 -2.58
C ASN A 23 -0.08 8.21 -3.16
N ARG A 24 -1.42 8.12 -3.27
CA ARG A 24 -2.08 6.97 -3.89
C ARG A 24 -1.72 6.87 -5.37
N GLU A 25 -1.81 7.97 -6.10
CA GLU A 25 -1.46 8.03 -7.53
C GLU A 25 0.00 7.64 -7.76
N TYR A 26 0.91 8.15 -6.92
CA TYR A 26 2.32 7.77 -6.95
C TYR A 26 2.53 6.26 -6.77
N CYS A 27 1.87 5.63 -5.79
CA CYS A 27 1.99 4.18 -5.58
C CYS A 27 1.38 3.35 -6.73
N GLU A 28 0.36 3.86 -7.42
CA GLU A 28 -0.15 3.23 -8.65
C GLU A 28 0.85 3.32 -9.80
N ASP A 29 1.60 4.41 -9.90
CA ASP A 29 2.63 4.55 -10.93
C ASP A 29 3.84 3.64 -10.64
N VAL A 30 4.25 3.52 -9.37
CA VAL A 30 5.24 2.50 -8.94
C VAL A 30 4.81 1.09 -9.35
N TYR A 31 3.53 0.76 -9.15
CA TYR A 31 2.98 -0.53 -9.55
C TYR A 31 3.08 -0.75 -11.07
N LYS A 32 2.65 0.23 -11.88
CA LYS A 32 2.72 0.16 -13.34
C LYS A 32 4.17 0.02 -13.82
N ASP A 33 5.10 0.74 -13.20
CA ASP A 33 6.51 0.67 -13.54
C ASP A 33 7.09 -0.71 -13.23
N CYS A 34 6.79 -1.28 -12.05
CA CYS A 34 7.18 -2.66 -11.73
C CYS A 34 6.61 -3.67 -12.74
N GLN A 35 5.34 -3.51 -13.14
CA GLN A 35 4.71 -4.40 -14.12
C GLN A 35 5.44 -4.42 -15.47
N ARG A 36 6.05 -3.30 -15.90
CA ARG A 36 6.84 -3.24 -17.14
C ARG A 36 8.02 -4.20 -17.13
N PHE A 37 8.58 -4.50 -15.96
CA PHE A 37 9.72 -5.41 -15.82
C PHE A 37 9.33 -6.87 -15.57
N THR A 38 8.07 -7.14 -15.20
CA THR A 38 7.56 -8.48 -14.89
C THR A 38 7.85 -9.53 -15.98
N PRO A 39 7.78 -9.24 -17.30
CA PRO A 39 8.12 -10.21 -18.34
C PRO A 39 9.58 -10.71 -18.28
N ARG A 40 10.49 -9.92 -17.69
CA ARG A 40 11.92 -10.28 -17.56
C ARG A 40 12.24 -10.92 -16.21
N ILE A 41 11.69 -10.38 -15.13
CA ILE A 41 12.06 -10.77 -13.75
C ILE A 41 11.08 -11.77 -13.11
N GLY A 42 9.93 -12.01 -13.75
CA GLY A 42 8.85 -12.82 -13.20
C GLY A 42 7.95 -12.06 -12.23
N ARG A 43 6.75 -12.62 -12.02
CA ARG A 43 5.73 -12.04 -11.12
C ARG A 43 5.95 -12.40 -9.65
N PHE A 44 6.67 -13.49 -9.39
CA PHE A 44 6.93 -14.05 -8.07
C PHE A 44 8.43 -14.28 -7.89
N ASP A 45 8.86 -14.35 -6.63
CA ASP A 45 10.21 -14.71 -6.24
C ASP A 45 10.21 -15.38 -4.87
N GLU A 46 11.36 -15.93 -4.47
CA GLU A 46 11.47 -16.68 -3.22
C GLU A 46 11.12 -15.86 -1.96
N THR A 47 11.44 -14.57 -1.94
CA THR A 47 11.12 -13.66 -0.84
C THR A 47 9.61 -13.48 -0.72
N ILE A 48 8.96 -13.15 -1.84
CA ILE A 48 7.51 -12.95 -1.92
C ILE A 48 6.76 -14.25 -1.62
N ASP A 49 7.24 -15.37 -2.14
CA ASP A 49 6.63 -16.67 -1.89
C ASP A 49 6.78 -17.10 -0.42
N SER A 50 7.91 -16.77 0.22
CA SER A 50 8.12 -16.99 1.65
C SER A 50 7.13 -16.18 2.49
N PHE A 51 6.95 -14.90 2.15
CA PHE A 51 5.97 -14.03 2.80
C PHE A 51 4.54 -14.57 2.63
N ASN A 52 4.15 -14.94 1.41
CA ASN A 52 2.85 -15.56 1.12
C ASN A 52 2.62 -16.85 1.92
N ARG A 53 3.64 -17.72 2.05
CA ARG A 53 3.55 -18.93 2.88
C ARG A 53 3.41 -18.61 4.37
N HIS A 54 4.04 -17.54 4.85
CA HIS A 54 3.89 -17.08 6.23
C HIS A 54 2.46 -16.57 6.47
N CYS A 55 1.96 -15.67 5.63
CA CYS A 55 0.62 -15.09 5.80
C CYS A 55 -0.51 -16.09 5.60
N ARG A 56 -0.34 -17.11 4.75
CA ARG A 56 -1.29 -18.25 4.69
C ARG A 56 -1.45 -18.97 6.03
N ARG A 57 -0.35 -19.13 6.77
CA ARG A 57 -0.36 -19.79 8.09
C ARG A 57 -0.95 -18.87 9.15
N GLU A 58 -0.52 -17.61 9.17
CA GLU A 58 -1.00 -16.61 10.14
C GLU A 58 -2.50 -16.32 9.99
N ARG A 59 -2.99 -16.16 8.76
CA ARG A 59 -4.40 -15.82 8.47
C ARG A 59 -5.28 -17.05 8.23
N LEU A 60 -4.87 -18.24 8.70
CA LEU A 60 -5.65 -19.49 8.63
C LEU A 60 -6.22 -19.78 7.23
N GLY A 61 -5.40 -19.58 6.19
CA GLY A 61 -5.77 -19.82 4.79
C GLY A 61 -6.57 -18.70 4.11
N ARG A 62 -6.98 -17.63 4.81
CA ARG A 62 -7.65 -16.45 4.23
C ARG A 62 -6.68 -15.48 3.56
N TRP A 63 -5.70 -16.01 2.84
CA TRP A 63 -4.64 -15.22 2.22
C TRP A 63 -4.52 -15.56 0.74
N ASN A 64 -4.78 -14.56 -0.09
CA ASN A 64 -4.54 -14.61 -1.52
C ASN A 64 -3.08 -14.25 -1.82
N ASN A 65 -2.45 -14.97 -2.76
CA ASN A 65 -1.06 -14.72 -3.12
C ASN A 65 -0.87 -13.30 -3.64
N VAL A 66 0.05 -12.58 -3.00
CA VAL A 66 0.51 -11.26 -3.42
C VAL A 66 1.74 -11.43 -4.31
N SER A 67 1.76 -10.78 -5.47
CA SER A 67 2.91 -10.75 -6.37
C SER A 67 3.94 -9.70 -5.97
N ARG A 68 5.12 -9.73 -6.60
CA ARG A 68 6.19 -8.75 -6.35
C ARG A 68 5.70 -7.31 -6.49
N CYS A 69 5.02 -6.98 -7.58
CA CYS A 69 4.54 -5.62 -7.80
C CYS A 69 3.39 -5.24 -6.86
N GLU A 70 2.49 -6.17 -6.53
CA GLU A 70 1.44 -5.91 -5.54
C GLU A 70 2.05 -5.65 -4.15
N MET A 71 3.13 -6.36 -3.79
CA MET A 71 3.88 -6.13 -2.55
C MET A 71 4.55 -4.75 -2.56
N GLU A 72 5.25 -4.37 -3.63
CA GLU A 72 5.86 -3.03 -3.75
C GLU A 72 4.81 -1.91 -3.64
N LYS A 73 3.66 -2.08 -4.29
CA LYS A 73 2.53 -1.16 -4.17
C LYS A 73 2.01 -1.07 -2.74
N ALA A 74 1.81 -2.21 -2.08
CA ALA A 74 1.33 -2.26 -0.71
C ALA A 74 2.30 -1.58 0.25
N THR A 75 3.59 -1.85 0.13
CA THR A 75 4.65 -1.19 0.91
C THR A 75 4.64 0.32 0.71
N CYS A 76 4.52 0.80 -0.53
CA CYS A 76 4.40 2.23 -0.83
C CYS A 76 3.19 2.86 -0.11
N LEU A 77 2.02 2.22 -0.18
CA LEU A 77 0.80 2.70 0.44
C LEU A 77 0.89 2.72 1.97
N LEU A 78 1.50 1.69 2.57
CA LEU A 78 1.72 1.63 4.02
C LEU A 78 2.64 2.75 4.49
N ILE A 79 3.76 2.98 3.82
CA ILE A 79 4.72 4.02 4.19
C ILE A 79 4.13 5.43 3.99
N LEU A 80 3.50 5.69 2.83
CA LEU A 80 3.10 7.05 2.47
C LEU A 80 1.71 7.46 2.96
N ARG A 81 0.82 6.52 3.31
CA ARG A 81 -0.55 6.85 3.75
C ARG A 81 -0.86 6.47 5.18
N ARG A 82 -0.24 5.42 5.71
CA ARG A 82 -0.56 4.90 7.05
C ARG A 82 0.57 5.05 8.07
N CYS A 83 1.81 5.13 7.60
CA CYS A 83 3.01 5.02 8.44
C CYS A 83 3.05 3.71 9.25
N ASP A 84 2.55 2.63 8.65
CA ASP A 84 2.43 1.31 9.26
C ASP A 84 3.53 0.35 8.77
N ASP A 85 3.75 -0.72 9.55
CA ASP A 85 4.68 -1.80 9.25
C ASP A 85 4.11 -2.84 8.27
N MET A 86 5.01 -3.56 7.60
CA MET A 86 4.65 -4.63 6.66
C MET A 86 4.28 -5.93 7.39
N SER A 87 3.06 -5.99 7.92
CA SER A 87 2.47 -7.20 8.51
C SER A 87 1.45 -7.86 7.56
N CYS A 88 1.14 -9.14 7.77
CA CYS A 88 0.11 -9.82 6.98
C CYS A 88 -1.25 -9.13 7.05
N ASN A 89 -1.62 -8.55 8.20
CA ASN A 89 -2.88 -7.83 8.34
C ASN A 89 -2.87 -6.50 7.59
N ASN A 90 -1.79 -5.73 7.70
CA ASN A 90 -1.67 -4.42 7.06
C ASN A 90 -1.64 -4.55 5.53
N ILE A 91 -0.93 -5.55 5.00
CA ILE A 91 -0.91 -5.84 3.56
C ILE A 91 -2.29 -6.30 3.08
N ALA A 92 -2.96 -7.21 3.80
CA ALA A 92 -4.32 -7.63 3.44
C ALA A 92 -5.31 -6.47 3.41
N GLU A 93 -5.21 -5.55 4.37
CA GLU A 93 -6.14 -4.43 4.46
C GLU A 93 -5.90 -3.41 3.34
N VAL A 94 -4.63 -3.10 3.03
CA VAL A 94 -4.27 -2.15 1.97
C VAL A 94 -4.57 -2.67 0.57
N LEU A 95 -4.44 -3.99 0.37
CA LEU A 95 -4.72 -4.65 -0.91
C LEU A 95 -6.14 -5.22 -1.02
N GLU A 96 -6.95 -5.09 0.03
CA GLU A 96 -8.33 -5.59 0.10
C GLU A 96 -8.45 -7.11 -0.17
N LEU A 97 -7.58 -7.91 0.47
CA LEU A 97 -7.42 -9.38 0.27
C LEU A 97 -8.29 -10.27 1.15
#